data_AF-A0A2E7CF68-F1
#
_entry.id   AF-A0A2E7CF68-F1
#
_cell.length_a   1.000
_cell.length_b   1.000
_cell.length_c   1.000
_cell.angle_alpha   90.00
_cell.angle_beta   90.00
_cell.angle_gamma   90.00
#
_symmetry.space_group_name_H-M   'P 1'
#
loop_
_entity.id
_entity.type
_entity.pdbx_description
1 polymer ?
#
loop_
_entity_poly.entity_id
_entity_poly.type
_entity_poly.pdbx_seq_one_letter_code
_entity_poly.pdbx_strand_id
1 'polypeptide(L)'
;MDIQISVDLEDRANRSETFPSDWDQQKLTKSIERYKKFLILAAKYPGSSIAPTSDIDQIWHLHMLSPVAYYNDCMTNLGQLLDHDGGFGAIPEEIPELASTFERTAARWAAEFGEPYVDDPEGQLSDDLVKCWHDCQGRCWNACKS
;
A
#
# COMPACT_ATOMS: atom_id res chain seq x y z
N MET A 1 17.29 1.87 -7.76
CA MET A 1 17.23 1.16 -6.48
C MET A 1 16.43 -0.10 -6.73
N ASP A 2 16.94 -1.24 -6.31
CA ASP A 2 16.25 -2.52 -6.47
C ASP A 2 15.59 -2.89 -5.15
N ILE A 3 14.29 -3.14 -5.14
CA ILE A 3 13.52 -3.45 -3.93
C ILE A 3 13.40 -4.96 -3.81
N GLN A 4 13.80 -5.50 -2.67
CA GLN A 4 13.69 -6.92 -2.37
C GLN A 4 12.41 -7.20 -1.60
N ILE A 5 11.55 -8.06 -2.14
CA ILE A 5 10.38 -8.61 -1.44
C ILE A 5 10.60 -10.11 -1.38
N SER A 6 10.76 -10.65 -0.19
CA SER A 6 11.15 -12.03 0.06
C SER A 6 9.99 -13.02 -0.06
N VAL A 7 8.76 -12.52 -0.20
CA VAL A 7 7.54 -13.33 -0.37
C VAL A 7 7.00 -13.25 -1.80
N ASP A 8 6.41 -14.36 -2.25
CA ASP A 8 5.65 -14.42 -3.49
C ASP A 8 4.26 -13.79 -3.27
N LEU A 9 4.14 -12.50 -3.60
CA LEU A 9 2.89 -11.76 -3.45
C LEU A 9 1.77 -12.26 -4.36
N GLU A 10 2.08 -12.91 -5.48
CA GLU A 10 1.08 -13.53 -6.34
C GLU A 10 0.51 -14.80 -5.68
N ASP A 11 1.36 -15.66 -5.12
CA ASP A 11 0.90 -16.81 -4.30
C ASP A 11 0.06 -16.34 -3.11
N ARG A 12 0.49 -15.27 -2.42
CA ARG A 12 -0.28 -14.70 -1.30
C ARG A 12 -1.65 -14.20 -1.72
N ALA A 13 -1.74 -13.49 -2.85
CA ALA A 13 -3.01 -13.02 -3.39
C ALA A 13 -3.95 -14.19 -3.71
N ASN A 14 -3.44 -15.19 -4.43
CA ASN A 14 -4.22 -16.36 -4.86
C ASN A 14 -4.74 -17.24 -3.70
N ARG A 15 -4.11 -17.17 -2.53
CA ARG A 15 -4.47 -17.95 -1.34
C ARG A 15 -5.26 -17.15 -0.31
N SER A 16 -5.45 -15.85 -0.52
CA SER A 16 -6.17 -14.99 0.41
C SER A 16 -7.67 -15.08 0.19
N GLU A 17 -8.42 -15.33 1.26
CA GLU A 17 -9.89 -15.34 1.23
C GLU A 17 -10.49 -13.93 1.08
N THR A 18 -9.71 -12.89 1.37
CA THR A 18 -10.15 -11.49 1.42
C THR A 18 -9.58 -10.64 0.29
N PHE A 19 -8.68 -11.20 -0.52
CA PHE A 19 -8.14 -10.47 -1.66
C PHE A 19 -9.22 -10.35 -2.75
N PRO A 20 -9.33 -9.20 -3.43
CA PRO A 20 -10.39 -8.99 -4.42
C PRO A 20 -10.37 -10.05 -5.53
N SER A 21 -11.46 -10.82 -5.63
CA SER A 21 -11.57 -11.93 -6.60
C SER A 21 -11.78 -11.46 -8.04
N ASP A 22 -12.07 -10.17 -8.24
CA ASP A 22 -12.27 -9.54 -9.55
C ASP A 22 -10.96 -9.07 -10.21
N TRP A 23 -9.82 -9.18 -9.51
CA TRP A 23 -8.53 -8.83 -10.07
C TRP A 23 -8.03 -9.93 -11.00
N ASP A 24 -7.81 -9.57 -12.27
CA ASP A 24 -7.10 -10.44 -13.19
C ASP A 24 -5.58 -10.41 -12.93
N GLN A 25 -4.87 -11.34 -13.57
CA GLN A 25 -3.42 -11.46 -13.46
C GLN A 25 -2.69 -10.17 -13.89
N GLN A 26 -3.20 -9.46 -14.90
CA GLN A 26 -2.56 -8.25 -15.40
C GLN A 26 -2.62 -7.13 -14.35
N LYS A 27 -3.78 -6.94 -13.73
CA LYS A 27 -4.00 -5.98 -12.65
C LYS A 27 -3.13 -6.32 -11.44
N LEU A 28 -3.11 -7.59 -11.02
CA LEU A 28 -2.27 -8.05 -9.90
C LEU A 28 -0.79 -7.75 -10.13
N THR A 29 -0.23 -8.17 -11.28
CA THR A 29 1.17 -7.92 -11.60
C THR A 29 1.47 -6.41 -11.69
N LYS A 30 0.58 -5.60 -12.29
CA LYS A 30 0.74 -4.13 -12.33
C LYS A 30 0.76 -3.52 -10.93
N SER A 31 -0.12 -3.96 -10.04
CA SER A 31 -0.19 -3.44 -8.67
C SER A 31 1.00 -3.87 -7.80
N ILE A 32 1.54 -5.06 -8.02
CA ILE A 32 2.81 -5.49 -7.37
C ILE A 32 3.97 -4.59 -7.80
N GLU A 33 4.07 -4.27 -9.09
CA GLU A 33 5.10 -3.33 -9.58
C GLU A 33 4.92 -1.92 -9.02
N ARG A 34 3.67 -1.46 -8.90
CA ARG A 34 3.36 -0.18 -8.26
C ARG A 34 3.71 -0.18 -6.77
N TYR A 35 3.50 -1.28 -6.05
CA TYR A 35 3.93 -1.42 -4.66
C TYR A 35 5.45 -1.37 -4.51
N LYS A 36 6.22 -2.00 -5.40
CA LYS A 36 7.69 -1.85 -5.41
C LYS A 36 8.11 -0.40 -5.60
N LYS A 37 7.49 0.32 -6.55
CA LYS A 37 7.72 1.77 -6.74
C LYS A 37 7.37 2.59 -5.49
N PHE A 38 6.30 2.24 -4.79
CA PHE A 38 5.93 2.86 -3.52
C PHE A 38 7.01 2.68 -2.44
N LEU A 39 7.60 1.49 -2.31
CA LEU A 39 8.73 1.24 -1.41
C LEU A 39 9.99 2.04 -1.80
N ILE A 40 10.25 2.24 -3.10
CA ILE A 40 11.33 3.13 -3.57
C ILE A 40 11.10 4.56 -3.08
N LEU A 41 9.86 5.08 -3.17
CA LEU A 41 9.54 6.41 -2.64
C LEU A 41 9.73 6.47 -1.12
N ALA A 42 9.27 5.47 -0.38
CA ALA A 42 9.46 5.38 1.06
C ALA A 42 10.96 5.44 1.45
N ALA A 43 11.81 4.71 0.71
CA ALA A 43 13.25 4.70 0.92
C ALA A 43 13.91 6.05 0.61
N LYS A 44 13.43 6.76 -0.43
CA LYS A 44 13.98 8.07 -0.85
C LYS A 44 13.59 9.22 0.07
N TYR A 45 12.45 9.12 0.74
CA TYR A 45 11.92 10.17 1.61
C TYR A 45 11.71 9.65 3.04
N PRO A 46 12.79 9.20 3.73
CA PRO A 46 12.66 8.63 5.06
C PRO A 46 12.08 9.67 6.04
N GLY A 47 11.12 9.24 6.86
CA GLY A 47 10.45 10.11 7.85
C GLY A 47 9.37 11.03 7.29
N SER A 48 9.08 10.97 5.98
CA SER A 48 7.89 11.60 5.42
C SER A 48 6.73 10.60 5.37
N SER A 49 5.53 11.02 5.76
CA SER A 49 4.31 10.26 5.48
C SER A 49 4.10 10.12 3.97
N ILE A 50 3.66 8.94 3.55
CA ILE A 50 3.26 8.61 2.19
C ILE A 50 1.90 7.91 2.24
N ALA A 51 1.01 8.21 1.30
CA ALA A 51 -0.32 7.63 1.25
C ALA A 51 -0.43 6.72 0.01
N PRO A 52 -0.73 5.43 0.16
CA PRO A 52 -0.88 4.52 -0.97
C PRO A 52 -2.17 4.79 -1.74
N THR A 53 -2.22 4.41 -3.02
CA THR A 53 -3.49 4.19 -3.72
C THR A 53 -4.10 2.86 -3.27
N SER A 54 -5.41 2.68 -3.47
CA SER A 54 -6.13 1.45 -3.04
C SER A 54 -5.46 0.15 -3.51
N ASP A 55 -4.96 0.12 -4.75
CA ASP A 55 -4.31 -1.07 -5.29
C ASP A 55 -2.93 -1.36 -4.65
N ILE A 56 -2.18 -0.30 -4.34
CA ILE A 56 -0.90 -0.39 -3.63
C ILE A 56 -1.13 -0.86 -2.20
N ASP A 57 -2.14 -0.31 -1.52
CA ASP A 57 -2.51 -0.66 -0.14
C ASP A 57 -2.88 -2.14 -0.02
N GLN A 58 -3.64 -2.66 -0.99
CA GLN A 58 -4.04 -4.07 -0.99
C GLN A 58 -2.85 -5.03 -1.11
N ILE A 59 -1.84 -4.69 -1.93
CA ILE A 59 -0.59 -5.46 -2.03
C ILE A 59 0.26 -5.29 -0.76
N TRP A 60 0.28 -4.09 -0.19
CA TRP A 60 0.99 -3.82 1.05
C TRP A 60 0.44 -4.68 2.20
N HIS A 61 -0.88 -4.82 2.33
CA HIS A 61 -1.49 -5.74 3.30
C HIS A 61 -1.06 -7.19 3.10
N LEU A 62 -1.03 -7.68 1.85
CA LEU A 62 -0.53 -9.03 1.59
C LEU A 62 0.90 -9.23 2.07
N HIS A 63 1.74 -8.22 1.90
CA HIS A 63 3.11 -8.27 2.39
C HIS A 63 3.16 -8.31 3.93
N MET A 64 2.37 -7.45 4.60
CA MET A 64 2.28 -7.39 6.07
C MET A 64 1.76 -8.69 6.71
N LEU A 65 0.96 -9.49 6.00
CA LEU A 65 0.50 -10.82 6.46
C LEU A 65 1.64 -11.85 6.60
N SER A 66 2.85 -11.53 6.12
CA SER A 66 4.07 -12.28 6.40
C SER A 66 4.99 -11.45 7.29
N PRO A 67 4.67 -11.24 8.59
CA PRO A 67 5.26 -10.18 9.41
C PRO A 67 6.79 -10.27 9.57
N VAL A 68 7.36 -11.48 9.63
CA VAL A 68 8.82 -11.67 9.69
C VAL A 68 9.50 -11.23 8.39
N ALA A 69 8.93 -11.62 7.25
CA ALA A 69 9.41 -11.22 5.94
C ALA A 69 9.26 -9.71 5.75
N TYR A 70 8.08 -9.18 6.05
CA TYR A 70 7.78 -7.74 5.98
C TYR A 70 8.78 -6.90 6.78
N TYR A 71 9.06 -7.30 8.02
CA TYR A 71 10.03 -6.63 8.86
C TYR A 71 11.43 -6.66 8.23
N ASN A 72 11.91 -7.83 7.82
CA ASN A 72 13.24 -7.98 7.24
C ASN A 72 13.40 -7.20 5.92
N ASP A 73 12.36 -7.23 5.08
CA ASP A 73 12.33 -6.52 3.81
C ASP A 73 12.29 -5.00 4.04
N CYS A 74 11.52 -4.51 5.02
CA CYS A 74 11.55 -3.10 5.41
C CYS A 74 12.94 -2.68 5.92
N MET A 75 13.55 -3.45 6.81
CA MET A 75 14.89 -3.14 7.33
C MET A 75 15.94 -3.15 6.22
N THR A 76 15.85 -4.08 5.28
CA THR A 76 16.79 -4.22 4.15
C THR A 76 16.64 -3.07 3.15
N ASN A 77 15.40 -2.74 2.77
CA ASN A 77 15.15 -1.76 1.71
C ASN A 77 15.09 -0.32 2.22
N LEU A 78 14.56 -0.10 3.42
CA LEU A 78 14.19 1.23 3.95
C LEU A 78 15.03 1.63 5.16
N GLY A 79 15.72 0.69 5.80
CA GLY A 79 16.45 0.91 7.06
C GLY A 79 15.55 1.11 8.29
N GLN A 80 14.24 1.05 8.13
CA GLN A 80 13.22 1.20 9.17
C GLN A 80 11.95 0.45 8.78
N LEU A 81 11.10 0.15 9.76
CA LEU A 81 9.77 -0.37 9.49
C LEU A 81 8.92 0.72 8.84
N LEU A 82 8.29 0.41 7.71
CA LEU A 82 7.23 1.26 7.17
C LEU A 82 5.96 0.99 7.98
N ASP A 83 5.55 1.95 8.79
CA ASP A 83 4.37 1.78 9.65
C ASP A 83 3.07 1.98 8.85
N HIS A 84 2.04 1.21 9.17
CA HIS A 84 0.72 1.30 8.53
C HIS A 84 -0.30 1.80 9.55
N ASP A 85 -0.78 3.02 9.36
CA ASP A 85 -1.91 3.58 10.11
C ASP A 85 -3.18 3.51 9.26
N GLY A 86 -3.84 2.35 9.28
CA GLY A 86 -5.11 2.15 8.56
C GLY A 86 -6.30 2.95 9.11
N GLY A 87 -6.11 3.68 10.22
CA GLY A 87 -7.10 4.59 10.78
C GLY A 87 -6.90 6.04 10.37
N PHE A 88 -5.77 6.38 9.74
CA PHE A 88 -5.45 7.77 9.40
C PHE A 88 -6.47 8.36 8.41
N GLY A 89 -7.16 9.42 8.83
CA GLY A 89 -8.26 10.01 8.07
C GLY A 89 -9.65 9.49 8.44
N ALA A 90 -9.77 8.63 9.47
CA ALA A 90 -11.05 8.16 9.98
C ALA A 90 -11.84 9.24 10.73
N ILE A 91 -11.18 10.31 11.19
CA ILE A 91 -11.83 11.47 11.82
C ILE A 91 -11.75 12.71 10.91
N PRO A 92 -12.76 13.61 10.94
CA PRO A 92 -12.82 14.78 10.07
C PRO A 92 -11.58 15.68 10.12
N GLU A 93 -10.93 15.76 11.29
CA GLU A 93 -9.75 16.60 11.52
C GLU A 93 -8.50 16.11 10.77
N GLU A 94 -8.43 14.82 10.43
CA GLU A 94 -7.28 14.21 9.74
C GLU A 94 -7.43 14.23 8.21
N ILE A 95 -8.65 14.39 7.69
CA ILE A 95 -8.94 14.40 6.25
C ILE A 95 -8.06 15.40 5.48
N PRO A 96 -7.85 16.65 5.93
CA PRO A 96 -6.99 17.60 5.21
C PRO A 96 -5.53 17.16 5.15
N GLU A 97 -5.00 16.54 6.21
CA GLU A 97 -3.61 16.06 6.23
C GLU A 97 -3.45 14.79 5.39
N LEU A 98 -4.44 13.90 5.38
CA LEU A 98 -4.48 12.75 4.48
C LEU A 98 -4.47 13.21 3.01
N ALA A 99 -5.32 14.18 2.65
CA ALA A 99 -5.36 14.75 1.30
C ALA A 99 -4.01 15.36 0.91
N SER A 100 -3.41 16.18 1.78
CA SER A 100 -2.09 16.77 1.53
C SER A 100 -0.99 15.70 1.42
N THR A 101 -1.04 14.66 2.25
CA THR A 101 -0.10 13.52 2.17
C THR A 101 -0.20 12.79 0.83
N PHE A 102 -1.42 12.57 0.36
CA PHE A 102 -1.67 11.95 -0.94
C PHE A 102 -1.15 12.81 -2.09
N GLU A 103 -1.45 14.12 -2.10
CA GLU A 103 -0.95 15.05 -3.10
C GLU A 103 0.59 15.09 -3.15
N ARG A 104 1.24 15.14 -1.98
CA ARG A 104 2.71 15.09 -1.87
C ARG A 104 3.27 13.76 -2.40
N THR A 105 2.60 12.65 -2.12
CA THR A 105 2.98 11.32 -2.62
C THR A 105 2.85 11.29 -4.14
N ALA A 106 1.75 11.79 -4.69
CA ALA A 106 1.50 11.86 -6.13
C ALA A 106 2.54 12.72 -6.86
N ALA A 107 2.87 13.89 -6.31
CA ALA A 107 3.89 14.77 -6.87
C ALA A 107 5.27 14.11 -6.89
N ARG A 108 5.65 13.43 -5.80
CA ARG A 108 6.91 12.68 -5.71
C ARG A 108 6.94 11.50 -6.68
N TRP A 109 5.83 10.78 -6.82
CA TRP A 109 5.69 9.69 -7.78
C TRP A 109 5.89 10.17 -9.22
N ALA A 110 5.21 11.25 -9.61
CA ALA A 110 5.35 11.82 -10.95
C ALA A 110 6.78 12.31 -11.22
N ALA A 111 7.41 12.94 -10.24
CA ALA A 111 8.80 13.39 -10.35
C ALA A 111 9.80 12.22 -10.45
N GLU A 112 9.55 11.11 -9.75
CA GLU A 112 10.45 9.96 -9.67
C GLU A 112 10.32 9.03 -10.88
N PHE A 113 9.09 8.76 -11.33
CA PHE A 113 8.80 7.72 -12.33
C PHE A 113 8.33 8.26 -13.67
N GLY A 114 8.04 9.57 -13.78
CA GLY A 114 7.59 10.19 -15.03
C GLY A 114 6.19 9.73 -15.48
N GLU A 115 5.39 9.18 -14.57
CA GLU A 115 4.04 8.66 -14.83
C GLU A 115 3.06 9.19 -13.78
N PRO A 116 1.75 9.28 -14.06
CA PRO A 116 0.78 9.72 -13.07
C PRO A 116 0.66 8.70 -11.93
N TYR A 117 0.43 9.19 -10.71
CA TYR A 117 0.29 8.31 -9.55
C TYR A 117 -1.01 7.50 -9.59
N VAL A 118 -2.08 8.12 -10.10
CA VAL A 118 -3.40 7.54 -10.26
C VAL A 118 -3.69 7.42 -11.76
N ASP A 119 -4.12 6.25 -12.21
CA ASP A 119 -4.48 6.02 -13.62
C ASP A 119 -5.78 6.78 -14.01
N ASP A 120 -6.73 6.87 -13.08
CA ASP A 120 -8.01 7.60 -13.22
C ASP A 120 -8.22 8.56 -12.02
N PRO A 121 -7.92 9.86 -12.18
CA PRO A 121 -8.08 10.86 -11.12
C PRO A 121 -9.53 11.07 -10.64
N GLU A 122 -10.53 10.77 -11.48
CA GLU A 122 -11.95 11.03 -11.18
C GLU A 122 -12.57 9.87 -10.38
N GLY A 123 -12.14 8.62 -10.62
CA GLY A 123 -12.68 7.43 -9.98
C GLY A 123 -12.24 7.19 -8.53
N GLN A 124 -11.23 7.91 -8.03
CA GLN A 124 -10.65 7.66 -6.70
C GLN A 124 -11.08 8.62 -5.59
N LEU A 125 -11.50 9.86 -5.88
CA LEU A 125 -12.15 10.73 -4.87
C LEU A 125 -13.58 10.30 -4.52
N SER A 126 -13.93 9.04 -4.82
CA SER A 126 -15.11 8.41 -4.26
C SER A 126 -14.86 8.07 -2.78
N ASP A 127 -15.97 7.93 -2.06
CA ASP A 127 -16.08 7.58 -0.64
C ASP A 127 -15.18 6.40 -0.18
N ASP A 128 -14.64 5.62 -1.13
CA ASP A 128 -13.88 4.40 -0.89
C ASP A 128 -12.37 4.63 -0.63
N LEU A 129 -11.80 5.79 -1.03
CA LEU A 129 -10.42 6.15 -0.62
C LEU A 129 -10.31 6.48 0.87
N VAL A 130 -11.40 6.90 1.50
CA VAL A 130 -11.47 7.26 2.94
C VAL A 130 -11.83 6.04 3.81
N LYS A 131 -12.36 4.96 3.21
CA LYS A 131 -12.91 3.80 3.94
C LYS A 131 -11.92 2.64 4.16
N CYS A 132 -10.60 2.84 4.00
CA CYS A 132 -9.60 1.79 4.33
C CYS A 132 -9.77 1.24 5.77
N TRP A 133 -10.26 2.07 6.69
CA TRP A 133 -10.59 1.69 8.08
C TRP A 133 -11.58 0.52 8.20
N HIS A 134 -12.49 0.33 7.24
CA HIS A 134 -13.56 -0.67 7.36
C HIS A 134 -13.10 -2.12 7.15
N ASP A 135 -11.92 -2.37 6.54
CA ASP A 135 -11.49 -3.74 6.19
C ASP A 135 -10.21 -4.21 6.92
N CYS A 136 -9.48 -3.32 7.62
CA CYS A 136 -8.33 -3.74 8.42
C CYS A 136 -8.73 -4.62 9.64
N GLN A 137 -9.91 -4.39 10.23
CA GLN A 137 -10.40 -5.24 11.33
C GLN A 137 -10.85 -6.64 10.87
N GLY A 138 -11.32 -6.79 9.63
CA GLY A 138 -11.73 -8.09 9.08
C GLY A 138 -10.54 -8.99 8.69
N ARG A 139 -9.45 -8.39 8.19
CA ARG A 139 -8.29 -9.10 7.64
C ARG A 139 -7.33 -9.67 8.69
N CYS A 140 -7.22 -9.06 9.87
CA CYS A 140 -6.34 -9.54 10.94
C CYS A 140 -6.99 -10.54 11.91
N TRP A 141 -8.31 -10.55 12.04
CA TRP A 141 -8.99 -11.35 13.08
C TRP A 141 -9.10 -12.86 12.76
N ASN A 142 -9.04 -13.25 11.47
CA ASN A 142 -9.23 -14.64 11.05
C ASN A 142 -7.97 -15.33 10.47
N ALA A 143 -6.87 -14.60 10.28
CA ALA A 143 -5.64 -15.15 9.67
C ALA A 143 -4.75 -15.95 10.67
N CYS A 144 -5.05 -15.90 11.96
CA CYS A 144 -4.37 -16.68 12.99
C CYS A 144 -5.35 -17.65 13.64
N LYS A 145 -5.43 -18.88 13.13
CA LYS A 145 -5.71 -20.01 14.03
C LYS A 145 -4.41 -20.29 14.77
N SER A 146 -4.32 -19.83 16.02
CA SER A 146 -3.41 -20.41 17.00
C SER A 146 -3.60 -21.93 17.07
#